data_AF-A0A4Q7RUK2-F1
#
_entry.id   AF-A0A4Q7RUK2-F1
#
_cell.length_a   1.000
_cell.length_b   1.000
_cell.length_c   1.000
_cell.angle_alpha   90.00
_cell.angle_beta   90.00
_cell.angle_gamma   90.00
#
_symmetry.space_group_name_H-M   'P 1'
#
loop_
_entity.id
_entity.type
_entity.pdbx_description
1 polymer ?
#
loop_
_entity_poly.entity_id
_entity_poly.type
_entity_poly.pdbx_seq_one_letter_code
_entity_poly.pdbx_strand_id
1 'polypeptide(L)'
;MIVRLADDSAFIRAFPVIPLLKSGLAAVLLALAGAAQANDIACDAPANRASQIICEHALFSMGYQRIYTDQQRLLQAGVISQADIDGFRARRDRCDSAACLDTVFSAWKQHLVDIGAARALRGRPTR
;
A
#
# COMPACT_ATOMS: atom_id res chain seq x y z
N MET A 1 2.81 41.61 -5.73
CA MET A 1 3.27 42.23 -4.46
C MET A 1 2.39 43.44 -4.25
N ILE A 2 1.38 43.40 -3.38
CA ILE A 2 1.33 43.84 -1.95
C ILE A 2 -0.07 43.33 -1.41
N VAL A 3 -0.33 42.72 -0.23
CA VAL A 3 0.00 42.91 1.22
C VAL A 3 -0.90 44.00 1.87
N ARG A 4 -1.64 43.88 2.99
CA ARG A 4 -1.88 42.92 4.14
C ARG A 4 -3.36 43.15 4.64
N LEU A 5 -3.96 42.72 5.77
CA LEU A 5 -3.59 41.94 6.99
C LEU A 5 -4.48 40.65 7.11
N ALA A 6 -5.21 40.15 8.13
CA ALA A 6 -5.67 40.50 9.52
C ALA A 6 -6.64 41.70 9.67
N ASP A 7 -7.39 41.89 10.78
CA ASP A 7 -7.33 41.34 12.17
C ASP A 7 -8.73 41.27 12.87
N ASP A 8 -8.78 41.14 14.21
CA ASP A 8 -9.91 41.35 15.16
C ASP A 8 -11.12 40.37 15.19
N SER A 9 -11.85 40.14 16.30
CA SER A 9 -11.45 40.14 17.74
C SER A 9 -12.53 39.49 18.65
N ALA A 10 -12.11 38.50 19.45
CA ALA A 10 -12.39 38.22 20.88
C ALA A 10 -13.81 38.31 21.57
N PHE A 11 -13.85 37.77 22.80
CA PHE A 11 -14.85 37.94 23.90
C PHE A 11 -16.23 37.22 23.81
N ILE A 12 -16.81 36.64 24.88
CA ILE A 12 -16.23 36.03 26.10
C ILE A 12 -17.22 35.10 26.88
N ARG A 13 -16.68 34.17 27.68
CA ARG A 13 -17.23 33.43 28.86
C ARG A 13 -18.71 32.96 28.87
N ALA A 14 -18.87 31.65 28.98
CA ALA A 14 -19.68 31.03 30.04
C ALA A 14 -18.98 29.74 30.53
N PHE A 15 -18.83 29.56 31.85
CA PHE A 15 -18.27 28.35 32.47
C PHE A 15 -19.38 27.54 33.16
N PRO A 16 -19.34 26.21 33.05
CA PRO A 16 -19.66 25.33 34.17
C PRO A 16 -18.37 24.75 34.78
N VAL A 17 -18.24 24.81 36.09
CA VAL A 17 -17.12 24.19 36.83
C VAL A 17 -17.46 22.72 37.10
N ILE A 18 -16.58 21.81 36.68
CA ILE A 18 -16.61 20.40 37.07
C ILE A 18 -15.21 20.05 37.63
N PRO A 19 -15.08 19.46 38.83
CA PRO A 19 -13.83 19.46 39.59
C PRO A 19 -12.81 18.41 39.13
N LEU A 20 -11.55 18.63 39.48
CA LEU A 20 -10.46 17.69 39.24
C LEU A 20 -10.64 16.40 40.04
N LEU A 21 -10.64 15.25 39.35
CA LEU A 21 -10.19 13.99 39.93
C LEU A 21 -8.78 13.69 39.38
N LYS A 22 -7.80 13.56 40.27
CA LYS A 22 -6.39 13.34 39.91
C LYS A 22 -6.09 11.84 39.79
N SER A 23 -5.66 11.37 38.62
CA SER A 23 -4.55 10.39 38.43
C SER A 23 -4.50 9.82 37.01
N GLY A 24 -3.29 9.53 36.52
CA GLY A 24 -3.04 8.70 35.33
C GLY A 24 -2.82 9.47 34.03
N LEU A 25 -1.62 9.34 33.44
CA LEU A 25 -1.39 9.68 32.03
C LEU A 25 -1.88 8.52 31.15
N ALA A 26 -2.68 8.82 30.13
CA ALA A 26 -2.92 7.93 29.00
C ALA A 26 -3.29 8.76 27.75
N ALA A 27 -2.28 9.38 27.12
CA ALA A 27 -2.46 9.98 25.80
C ALA A 27 -2.55 8.85 24.76
N VAL A 28 -3.76 8.31 24.54
CA VAL A 28 -4.00 7.23 23.57
C VAL A 28 -4.02 7.80 22.15
N LEU A 29 -2.85 8.24 21.69
CA LEU A 29 -2.57 8.41 20.27
C LEU A 29 -2.58 7.02 19.63
N LEU A 30 -3.72 6.60 19.08
CA LEU A 30 -3.76 5.48 18.14
C LEU A 30 -2.97 5.88 16.89
N ALA A 31 -1.68 5.55 16.89
CA ALA A 31 -0.87 5.53 15.69
C ALA A 31 -1.43 4.46 14.75
N LEU A 32 -2.31 4.85 13.84
CA LEU A 32 -2.70 4.03 12.70
C LEU A 32 -1.50 3.92 11.75
N ALA A 33 -0.55 3.06 12.13
CA ALA A 33 0.41 2.47 11.22
C ALA A 33 -0.39 1.61 10.23
N GLY A 34 -0.86 2.26 9.16
CA GLY A 34 -1.64 1.61 8.11
C GLY A 34 -0.79 0.52 7.45
N ALA A 35 -0.99 -0.73 7.88
CA ALA A 35 -0.41 -1.89 7.23
C ALA A 35 -0.78 -1.82 5.75
N ALA A 36 0.21 -1.79 4.87
CA ALA A 36 0.02 -1.73 3.44
C ALA A 36 -0.51 -3.08 2.95
N GLN A 37 -1.81 -3.28 3.07
CA GLN A 37 -2.48 -4.55 2.78
C GLN A 37 -2.46 -4.82 1.27
N ALA A 38 -1.42 -5.51 0.84
CA ALA A 38 -1.35 -6.13 -0.47
C ALA A 38 -2.01 -7.51 -0.44
N ASN A 39 -3.30 -7.55 -0.03
CA ASN A 39 -4.41 -8.46 -0.38
C ASN A 39 -4.24 -9.99 -0.48
N ASP A 40 -3.11 -10.52 -0.98
CA ASP A 40 -2.71 -11.93 -0.90
C ASP A 40 -1.42 -12.12 -0.08
N ILE A 41 -0.92 -11.04 0.52
CA ILE A 41 0.12 -10.99 1.55
C ILE A 41 -0.44 -10.28 2.79
N ALA A 42 -0.41 -10.97 3.92
CA ALA A 42 -0.68 -10.42 5.25
C ALA A 42 0.63 -9.88 5.85
N CYS A 43 0.75 -8.56 6.01
CA CYS A 43 1.96 -7.93 6.58
C CYS A 43 1.97 -7.88 8.11
N ASP A 44 0.83 -8.14 8.74
CA ASP A 44 0.67 -8.39 10.17
C ASP A 44 1.12 -9.80 10.58
N ALA A 45 1.02 -10.77 9.66
CA ALA A 45 1.42 -12.16 9.87
C ALA A 45 2.09 -12.75 8.60
N PRO A 46 3.33 -12.36 8.26
CA PRO A 46 4.00 -12.80 7.04
C PRO A 46 4.29 -14.31 7.06
N ALA A 47 3.67 -15.04 6.13
CA ALA A 47 3.68 -16.51 6.10
C ALA A 47 4.97 -17.14 5.55
N ASN A 48 5.82 -16.38 4.86
CA ASN A 48 7.10 -16.84 4.31
C ASN A 48 8.15 -15.71 4.23
N ARG A 49 9.43 -16.03 3.99
CA ARG A 49 10.51 -15.02 3.98
C ARG A 49 10.33 -13.95 2.89
N ALA A 50 9.80 -14.31 1.72
CA ALA A 50 9.49 -13.37 0.65
C ALA A 50 8.45 -12.32 1.11
N SER A 51 7.35 -12.76 1.72
CA SER A 51 6.31 -11.89 2.27
C SER A 51 6.85 -10.98 3.38
N GLN A 52 7.71 -11.51 4.25
CA GLN A 52 8.38 -10.73 5.29
C GLN A 52 9.21 -9.58 4.67
N ILE A 53 10.06 -9.86 3.68
CA ILE A 53 10.88 -8.83 3.01
C ILE A 53 10.02 -7.79 2.26
N ILE A 54 8.92 -8.23 1.64
CA ILE A 54 7.98 -7.32 0.98
C ILE A 54 7.36 -6.34 1.99
N CYS A 55 7.05 -6.80 3.20
CA CYS A 55 6.46 -5.98 4.26
C CYS A 55 7.49 -5.15 5.05
N GLU A 56 8.71 -5.65 5.25
CA GLU A 56 9.84 -4.97 5.92
C GLU A 56 10.34 -3.74 5.14
N HIS A 57 10.02 -3.63 3.85
CA HIS A 57 10.56 -2.60 2.96
C HIS A 57 9.47 -1.91 2.14
N ALA A 58 9.21 -0.63 2.45
CA ALA A 58 8.16 0.16 1.79
C ALA A 58 8.24 0.16 0.25
N LEU A 59 9.44 0.14 -0.34
CA LEU A 59 9.61 0.05 -1.79
C LEU A 59 9.09 -1.27 -2.37
N PHE A 60 9.37 -2.40 -1.72
CA PHE A 60 8.85 -3.71 -2.14
C PHE A 60 7.35 -3.82 -1.88
N SER A 61 6.84 -3.34 -0.75
CA SER A 61 5.41 -3.29 -0.44
C SER A 61 4.62 -2.49 -1.50
N MET A 62 5.04 -1.25 -1.80
CA MET A 62 4.39 -0.41 -2.82
C MET A 62 4.53 -0.99 -4.24
N GLY A 63 5.69 -1.56 -4.58
CA GLY A 63 5.91 -2.23 -5.85
C GLY A 63 5.01 -3.45 -6.03
N TYR A 64 4.90 -4.27 -4.98
CA TYR A 64 4.06 -5.46 -4.94
C TYR A 64 2.57 -5.12 -5.02
N GLN A 65 2.11 -4.11 -4.28
CA GLN A 65 0.72 -3.63 -4.32
C GLN A 65 0.31 -3.16 -5.73
N ARG A 66 1.22 -2.48 -6.44
CA ARG A 66 1.01 -2.12 -7.86
C ARG A 66 0.91 -3.36 -8.75
N ILE A 67 1.84 -4.31 -8.60
CA ILE A 67 1.86 -5.55 -9.38
C ILE A 67 0.54 -6.32 -9.24
N TYR A 68 0.04 -6.49 -8.01
CA TYR A 68 -1.25 -7.15 -7.80
C TYR A 68 -2.43 -6.35 -8.38
N THR A 69 -2.47 -5.02 -8.18
CA THR A 69 -3.53 -4.17 -8.72
C THR A 69 -3.60 -4.28 -10.25
N ASP A 70 -2.45 -4.28 -10.92
CA ASP A 70 -2.38 -4.46 -12.37
C ASP A 70 -2.69 -5.92 -12.78
N GLN A 71 -2.31 -6.94 -11.99
CA GLN A 71 -2.73 -8.33 -12.20
C GLN A 71 -4.25 -8.49 -12.17
N GLN A 72 -4.95 -7.94 -11.16
CA GLN A 72 -6.41 -8.04 -11.09
C GLN A 72 -7.10 -7.35 -12.27
N ARG A 73 -6.60 -6.19 -12.70
CA ARG A 73 -7.11 -5.49 -13.90
C ARG A 73 -6.89 -6.30 -15.17
N LEU A 74 -5.75 -6.96 -15.32
CA LEU A 74 -5.42 -7.77 -16.49
C LEU A 74 -6.17 -9.10 -16.52
N LEU A 75 -6.41 -9.72 -15.37
CA LEU A 75 -7.23 -10.92 -15.22
C LEU A 75 -8.70 -10.63 -15.57
N GLN A 76 -9.26 -9.53 -15.05
CA GLN A 76 -10.61 -9.06 -15.38
C GLN A 76 -10.76 -8.69 -16.86
N ALA A 77 -9.68 -8.23 -17.51
CA ALA A 77 -9.64 -7.94 -18.94
C ALA A 77 -9.33 -9.17 -19.83
N GLY A 78 -9.10 -10.35 -19.26
CA GLY A 78 -8.75 -11.58 -19.99
C GLY A 78 -7.36 -11.54 -20.67
N VAL A 79 -6.47 -10.65 -20.23
CA VAL A 79 -5.12 -10.44 -20.83
C VAL A 79 -4.06 -11.32 -20.18
N ILE A 80 -4.27 -11.76 -18.93
CA ILE A 80 -3.48 -12.79 -18.26
C ILE A 80 -4.43 -13.85 -17.69
N SER A 81 -3.92 -15.06 -17.48
CA SER A 81 -4.62 -16.14 -16.81
C SER A 81 -4.32 -16.16 -15.31
N GLN A 82 -5.10 -16.93 -14.55
CA GLN A 82 -4.79 -17.23 -13.15
C GLN A 82 -3.45 -17.99 -13.01
N ALA A 83 -3.08 -18.81 -13.99
CA ALA A 83 -1.81 -19.54 -13.99
C ALA A 83 -0.58 -18.63 -14.13
N ASP A 84 -0.71 -17.46 -14.78
CA ASP A 84 0.37 -16.47 -14.85
C ASP A 84 0.62 -15.82 -13.49
N ILE A 85 -0.46 -15.52 -12.76
CA ILE A 85 -0.43 -14.99 -11.38
C ILE A 85 0.17 -16.03 -10.42
N ASP A 86 -0.29 -17.28 -10.48
CA ASP A 86 0.18 -18.33 -9.58
C ASP A 86 1.62 -18.77 -9.92
N GLY A 87 2.00 -18.77 -11.19
CA GLY A 87 3.39 -18.92 -11.62
C GLY A 87 4.29 -17.78 -11.13
N PHE A 88 3.78 -16.54 -11.07
CA PHE A 88 4.49 -15.41 -10.47
C PHE A 88 4.62 -15.55 -8.94
N ARG A 89 3.54 -15.92 -8.23
CA ARG A 89 3.56 -16.21 -6.78
C ARG A 89 4.55 -17.32 -6.45
N ALA A 90 4.52 -18.44 -7.18
CA ALA A 90 5.43 -19.55 -6.99
C ALA A 90 6.91 -19.20 -7.27
N ARG A 91 7.20 -18.11 -8.00
CA ARG A 91 8.56 -17.53 -8.12
C ARG A 91 8.87 -16.58 -6.95
N ARG A 92 7.94 -15.69 -6.59
CA ARG A 92 8.02 -14.76 -5.44
C ARG A 92 8.34 -15.52 -4.15
N ASP A 93 7.56 -16.56 -3.83
CA ASP A 93 7.58 -17.26 -2.55
C ASP A 93 8.79 -18.16 -2.35
N ARG A 94 9.63 -18.34 -3.38
CA ARG A 94 10.94 -19.00 -3.29
C ARG A 94 12.08 -18.05 -2.92
N CYS A 95 11.84 -16.73 -2.90
CA CYS A 95 12.86 -15.76 -2.56
C CYS A 95 13.11 -15.64 -1.06
N ASP A 96 14.39 -15.67 -0.69
CA ASP A 96 14.93 -15.45 0.66
C ASP A 96 15.51 -14.04 0.86
N SER A 97 15.58 -13.25 -0.23
CA SER A 97 16.41 -12.06 -0.35
C SER A 97 15.78 -11.00 -1.27
N ALA A 98 16.07 -9.72 -0.99
CA ALA A 98 15.55 -8.58 -1.73
C ALA A 98 15.98 -8.56 -3.22
N ALA A 99 17.19 -9.02 -3.54
CA ALA A 99 17.69 -9.11 -4.92
C ALA A 99 16.95 -10.16 -5.76
N CYS A 100 16.56 -11.29 -5.16
CA CYS A 100 15.68 -12.27 -5.78
C CYS A 100 14.30 -11.67 -6.08
N LEU A 101 13.72 -10.94 -5.13
CA LEU A 101 12.42 -10.29 -5.31
C LEU A 101 12.42 -9.22 -6.41
N ASP A 102 13.45 -8.36 -6.51
CA ASP A 102 13.53 -7.41 -7.61
C ASP A 102 13.68 -8.11 -8.96
N THR A 103 14.43 -9.22 -9.01
CA THR A 103 14.56 -10.05 -10.22
C THR A 103 13.21 -10.64 -10.64
N VAL A 104 12.41 -11.16 -9.69
CA VAL A 104 11.05 -11.67 -9.95
C VAL A 104 10.10 -10.56 -10.41
N PHE A 105 10.16 -9.38 -9.78
CA PHE A 105 9.34 -8.22 -10.17
C PHE A 105 9.77 -7.65 -11.53
N SER A 106 11.05 -7.72 -11.87
CA SER A 106 11.60 -7.29 -13.16
C SER A 106 11.29 -8.28 -14.28
N ALA A 107 11.34 -9.59 -14.03
CA ALA A 107 10.83 -10.60 -14.94
C ALA A 107 9.31 -10.45 -15.18
N TRP A 108 8.53 -10.10 -14.15
CA TRP A 108 7.10 -9.80 -14.31
C TRP A 108 6.83 -8.58 -15.19
N LYS A 109 7.55 -7.46 -14.97
CA LYS A 109 7.48 -6.26 -15.83
C LYS A 109 7.80 -6.62 -17.30
N GLN A 110 8.80 -7.46 -17.55
CA GLN A 110 9.16 -7.89 -18.91
C GLN A 110 8.06 -8.75 -19.55
N HIS A 111 7.55 -9.76 -18.84
CA HIS A 111 6.43 -10.59 -19.33
C HIS A 111 5.21 -9.74 -19.75
N LEU A 112 4.88 -8.67 -19.01
CA LEU A 112 3.80 -7.74 -19.38
C LEU A 112 4.11 -6.88 -20.62
N VAL A 113 5.38 -6.67 -20.96
CA VAL A 113 5.81 -6.07 -22.23
C VAL A 113 5.67 -7.09 -23.36
N ASP A 114 6.15 -8.32 -23.15
CA ASP A 114 6.16 -9.39 -24.15
C ASP A 114 4.76 -9.74 -24.66
N ILE A 115 3.77 -9.80 -23.75
CA ILE A 115 2.34 -10.04 -24.10
C ILE A 115 1.59 -8.76 -24.51
N GLY A 116 2.24 -7.59 -24.52
CA GLY A 116 1.63 -6.31 -24.91
C GLY A 116 0.62 -5.72 -23.91
N ALA A 117 0.55 -6.24 -22.68
CA ALA A 117 -0.39 -5.83 -21.64
C ALA A 117 -0.33 -4.33 -21.28
N ALA A 118 0.79 -3.66 -21.59
CA ALA A 118 0.94 -2.21 -21.51
C ALA A 118 -0.11 -1.40 -22.32
N ARG A 119 -0.86 -2.01 -23.26
CA ARG A 119 -2.05 -1.39 -23.87
C ARG A 119 -3.27 -1.47 -22.94
N ALA A 120 -3.56 -2.64 -22.39
CA ALA A 120 -4.70 -2.86 -21.49
C ALA A 120 -4.58 -2.06 -20.18
N LEU A 121 -3.39 -1.97 -19.59
CA LEU A 121 -3.15 -1.15 -18.39
C LEU A 121 -3.38 0.35 -18.62
N ARG A 122 -3.15 0.85 -19.84
CA ARG A 122 -3.46 2.23 -20.26
C ARG A 122 -4.91 2.42 -20.69
N GLY A 123 -5.66 1.34 -20.90
CA GLY A 123 -7.11 1.39 -21.05
C GLY A 123 -7.73 1.99 -19.80
N ARG A 124 -8.27 3.21 -19.92
CA ARG A 124 -9.05 3.85 -18.87
C ARG A 124 -10.26 2.95 -18.59
N PRO A 125 -10.53 2.53 -17.34
CA PRO A 125 -11.76 1.83 -17.02
C PRO A 125 -12.94 2.76 -17.31
N THR A 126 -13.72 2.45 -18.34
CA THR A 126 -15.01 3.08 -18.61
C THR A 126 -16.05 2.45 -17.69
N ARG A 127 -16.29 3.11 -16.56
CA ARG A 127 -17.52 3.00 -15.78
C ARG A 127 -18.41 4.19 -16.14
#